data_AF-A0A5Q0EN91-F1
#
_entry.id   AF-A0A5Q0EN91-F1
#
_cell.length_a   1.000
_cell.length_b   1.000
_cell.length_c   1.000
_cell.angle_alpha   90.00
_cell.angle_beta   90.00
_cell.angle_gamma   90.00
#
_symmetry.space_group_name_H-M   'P 1'
#
loop_
_entity.id
_entity.type
_entity.pdbx_description
1 polymer ?
#
loop_
_entity_poly.entity_id
_entity_poly.type
_entity_poly.pdbx_seq_one_letter_code
_entity_poly.pdbx_strand_id
1 'polypeptide(L)'
;MSDPANLIDEVIGRDAYLSLVEWSGGISLYVPATLDNSAGRELIQQLGQEAAEKLSAWAGGSSIAVPAELWRLRRKRQRDILAMRRRGMTVQEISRKFTYQARYTERQIYRLLSDAENAS
;
A
#
# COMPACT_ATOMS: atom_id res chain seq x y z
N MET A 1 -14.42 -16.50 -7.40
CA MET A 1 -15.44 -15.48 -7.08
C MET A 1 -14.71 -14.38 -6.34
N SER A 2 -14.43 -13.27 -7.00
CA SER A 2 -13.69 -12.15 -6.40
C SER A 2 -14.59 -11.48 -5.37
N ASP A 3 -14.13 -11.42 -4.13
CA ASP A 3 -14.80 -10.74 -3.03
C ASP A 3 -14.98 -9.24 -3.42
N PRO A 4 -16.18 -8.65 -3.38
CA PRO A 4 -16.42 -7.25 -3.78
C PRO A 4 -15.58 -6.21 -3.01
N ALA A 5 -14.91 -6.60 -1.93
CA ALA A 5 -13.93 -5.80 -1.20
C ALA A 5 -12.62 -5.47 -1.97
N ASN A 6 -12.42 -6.02 -3.18
CA ASN A 6 -11.10 -6.06 -3.84
C ASN A 6 -11.00 -5.26 -5.15
N LEU A 7 -11.94 -4.37 -5.47
CA LEU A 7 -11.87 -3.53 -6.70
C LEU A 7 -11.28 -2.14 -6.46
N ILE A 8 -10.92 -1.81 -5.22
CA ILE A 8 -10.46 -0.45 -4.87
C ILE A 8 -9.18 -0.11 -5.65
N ASP A 9 -8.24 -1.04 -5.78
CA ASP A 9 -7.00 -0.86 -6.53
C ASP A 9 -7.21 -0.69 -8.04
N GLU A 10 -8.27 -1.27 -8.60
CA GLU A 10 -8.70 -1.01 -9.97
C GLU A 10 -9.28 0.39 -10.15
N VAL A 11 -9.96 0.92 -9.14
CA VAL A 11 -10.59 2.25 -9.16
C VAL A 11 -9.56 3.37 -9.00
N ILE A 12 -8.70 3.30 -7.99
CA ILE A 12 -7.78 4.40 -7.65
C ILE A 12 -6.35 4.18 -8.14
N GLY A 13 -6.08 3.00 -8.71
CA GLY A 13 -4.74 2.57 -9.05
C GLY A 13 -4.00 1.97 -7.86
N ARG A 14 -3.05 1.09 -8.18
CA ARG A 14 -2.34 0.27 -7.19
C ARG A 14 -1.55 1.09 -6.17
N ASP A 15 -0.90 2.17 -6.58
CA ASP A 15 -0.04 2.94 -5.68
C ASP A 15 -0.88 3.75 -4.68
N ALA A 16 -1.95 4.40 -5.15
CA ALA A 16 -2.91 5.05 -4.27
C ALA A 16 -3.59 4.07 -3.32
N TYR A 17 -3.91 2.85 -3.77
CA TYR A 17 -4.42 1.81 -2.88
C TYR A 17 -3.43 1.43 -1.77
N LEU A 18 -2.13 1.39 -2.06
CA LEU A 18 -1.12 1.14 -1.03
C LEU A 18 -1.05 2.28 -0.01
N SER A 19 -1.11 3.54 -0.45
CA SER A 19 -1.19 4.70 0.43
C SER A 19 -2.47 4.68 1.29
N LEU A 20 -3.60 4.29 0.69
CA LEU A 20 -4.89 4.16 1.38
C LEU A 20 -4.82 3.13 2.52
N VAL A 21 -4.21 1.97 2.26
CA VAL A 21 -4.09 0.91 3.26
C VAL A 21 -3.13 1.32 4.38
N GLU A 22 -2.06 2.04 4.04
CA GLU A 22 -1.11 2.58 5.01
C GLU A 22 -1.75 3.61 5.94
N TRP A 23 -2.51 4.56 5.38
CA TRP A 23 -3.18 5.60 6.16
C TRP A 23 -4.34 5.05 7.00
N SER A 24 -5.18 4.17 6.44
CA SER A 24 -6.36 3.64 7.14
C SER A 24 -6.08 2.51 8.14
N GLY A 25 -4.87 1.94 8.14
CA GLY A 25 -4.52 0.75 8.93
C GLY A 25 -5.29 -0.53 8.52
N GLY A 26 -6.05 -0.44 7.40
CA GLY A 26 -6.84 -1.52 6.80
C GLY A 26 -7.95 -2.10 7.68
N ILE A 27 -8.77 -1.22 8.26
CA ILE A 27 -9.97 -1.61 9.02
C ILE A 27 -11.22 -1.15 8.27
N SER A 28 -11.52 0.15 8.35
CA SER A 28 -12.66 0.76 7.69
C SER A 28 -12.33 2.23 7.49
N LEU A 29 -12.51 2.74 6.28
CA LEU A 29 -12.29 4.14 5.95
C LEU A 29 -13.61 4.77 5.50
N TYR A 30 -13.97 5.89 6.12
CA TYR A 30 -15.05 6.72 5.60
C TYR A 30 -14.56 7.50 4.38
N VAL A 31 -15.27 7.35 3.26
CA VAL A 31 -15.01 8.09 2.03
C VAL A 31 -15.96 9.28 1.97
N PRO A 32 -15.47 10.53 2.03
CA PRO A 32 -16.32 11.70 1.94
C PRO A 32 -16.99 11.79 0.56
N ALA A 33 -18.26 12.21 0.54
CA ALA A 33 -19.02 12.43 -0.70
C ALA A 33 -18.58 13.69 -1.48
N THR A 34 -17.91 14.63 -0.79
CA THR A 34 -17.34 15.84 -1.39
C THR A 34 -15.92 16.02 -0.89
N LEU A 35 -15.05 16.59 -1.72
CA LEU A 35 -13.64 16.79 -1.37
C LEU A 35 -13.34 18.16 -0.73
N ASP A 36 -14.33 19.06 -0.69
CA ASP A 36 -14.14 20.45 -0.22
C ASP A 36 -14.00 20.56 1.32
N ASN A 37 -14.46 19.54 2.04
CA ASN A 37 -14.40 19.45 3.49
C ASN A 37 -13.03 18.93 3.99
N SER A 38 -12.83 18.94 5.31
CA SER A 38 -11.56 18.50 5.92
C SER A 38 -11.20 17.06 5.59
N ALA A 39 -12.16 16.13 5.62
CA ALA A 39 -11.94 14.73 5.28
C ALA A 39 -11.56 14.55 3.80
N GLY A 40 -12.15 15.35 2.92
CA GLY A 40 -11.82 15.41 1.50
C GLY A 40 -10.38 15.86 1.22
N ARG A 41 -9.95 16.93 1.91
CA ARG A 41 -8.57 17.42 1.82
C ARG A 41 -7.56 16.41 2.37
N GLU A 42 -7.90 15.71 3.44
CA GLU A 42 -7.07 14.62 3.97
C GLU A 42 -6.94 13.48 2.96
N LEU A 43 -8.05 13.10 2.31
CA LEU A 43 -8.03 12.08 1.26
C LEU A 43 -7.13 12.47 0.08
N ILE A 44 -7.23 13.72 -0.38
CA ILE A 44 -6.37 14.27 -1.44
C ILE A 44 -4.90 14.26 -1.02
N GLN A 45 -4.60 14.64 0.23
CA GLN A 45 -3.22 14.66 0.74
C GLN A 45 -2.59 13.27 0.73
N GLN A 46 -3.36 12.22 1.04
CA GLN A 46 -2.86 10.86 1.16
C GLN A 46 -2.79 10.10 -0.17
N LEU A 47 -3.75 10.34 -1.08
CA LEU A 47 -3.89 9.58 -2.32
C LEU A 47 -3.49 10.37 -3.58
N GLY A 48 -3.41 11.69 -3.47
CA GLY A 48 -3.41 12.60 -4.61
C GLY A 48 -4.82 12.92 -5.11
N GLN A 49 -4.94 14.05 -5.82
CA GLN A 49 -6.22 14.61 -6.28
C GLN A 49 -7.04 13.60 -7.11
N GLU A 50 -6.43 13.04 -8.15
CA GLU A 50 -7.12 12.15 -9.10
C GLU A 50 -7.65 10.87 -8.43
N ALA A 51 -6.86 10.26 -7.54
CA ALA A 51 -7.25 9.05 -6.83
C ALA A 51 -8.35 9.33 -5.79
N ALA A 52 -8.28 10.48 -5.10
CA ALA A 52 -9.32 10.90 -4.17
C ALA A 52 -10.66 11.16 -4.87
N GLU A 53 -10.64 11.78 -6.05
CA GLU A 53 -11.83 11.99 -6.89
C GLU A 53 -12.46 10.67 -7.32
N LYS A 54 -11.65 9.73 -7.81
CA LYS A 54 -12.11 8.39 -8.21
C LYS A 54 -12.71 7.61 -7.03
N LEU A 55 -12.08 7.68 -5.87
CA LEU A 55 -12.58 7.02 -4.67
C LEU A 55 -13.90 7.63 -4.18
N SER A 56 -13.98 8.96 -4.15
CA SER A 56 -15.18 9.70 -3.75
C SER A 56 -16.34 9.47 -4.71
N ALA A 57 -16.08 9.40 -6.02
CA ALA A 57 -17.10 9.06 -7.01
C ALA A 57 -17.63 7.63 -6.84
N TRP A 58 -16.76 6.70 -6.45
CA TRP A 58 -17.10 5.29 -6.31
C TRP A 58 -17.82 4.96 -4.99
N ALA A 59 -17.38 5.53 -3.87
CA ALA A 59 -17.85 5.16 -2.53
C ALA A 59 -18.17 6.37 -1.62
N GLY A 60 -18.29 7.57 -2.17
CA GLY A 60 -18.57 8.79 -1.43
C GLY A 60 -19.83 8.68 -0.56
N GLY A 61 -19.69 9.10 0.70
CA GLY A 61 -20.75 9.03 1.71
C GLY A 61 -20.87 7.65 2.39
N SER A 62 -19.95 6.73 2.12
CA SER A 62 -19.94 5.39 2.70
C SER A 62 -18.60 5.02 3.35
N SER A 63 -18.63 4.00 4.20
CA SER A 63 -17.43 3.40 4.78
C SER A 63 -17.04 2.16 4.00
N ILE A 64 -15.79 2.10 3.54
CA ILE A 64 -15.25 0.96 2.79
C ILE A 64 -14.30 0.14 3.67
N ALA A 65 -14.38 -1.18 3.55
CA ALA A 65 -13.41 -2.09 4.12
C ALA A 65 -12.13 -2.10 3.26
N VAL A 66 -10.99 -1.84 3.88
CA VAL A 66 -9.68 -1.84 3.19
C VAL A 66 -8.92 -3.07 3.68
N PRO A 67 -8.79 -4.17 2.89
CA PRO A 67 -8.29 -5.43 3.41
C PRO A 67 -6.78 -5.36 3.79
N ALA A 68 -6.51 -5.25 5.09
CA ALA A 68 -5.16 -5.09 5.65
C ALA A 68 -4.22 -6.28 5.49
N GLU A 69 -4.73 -7.50 5.30
CA GLU A 69 -3.93 -8.71 5.53
C GLU A 69 -2.74 -8.85 4.55
N LEU A 70 -2.99 -8.60 3.26
CA LEU A 70 -1.94 -8.56 2.24
C LEU A 70 -0.93 -7.44 2.49
N TRP A 71 -1.37 -6.29 3.02
CA TRP A 71 -0.50 -5.18 3.36
C TRP A 71 0.34 -5.46 4.60
N ARG A 72 -0.24 -6.02 5.67
CA ARG A 72 0.49 -6.44 6.88
C ARG A 72 1.58 -7.45 6.53
N LEU A 73 1.27 -8.42 5.66
CA LEU A 73 2.25 -9.38 5.16
C LEU A 73 3.37 -8.68 4.36
N ARG A 74 3.03 -7.71 3.50
CA ARG A 74 4.03 -6.94 2.74
C ARG A 74 4.91 -6.07 3.64
N ARG A 75 4.34 -5.32 4.59
CA ARG A 75 5.06 -4.50 5.58
C ARG A 75 5.98 -5.34 6.46
N LYS A 76 5.51 -6.51 6.93
CA LYS A 76 6.34 -7.47 7.66
C LYS A 76 7.54 -7.90 6.82
N ARG A 77 7.31 -8.31 5.57
CA ARG A 77 8.38 -8.70 4.64
C ARG A 77 9.36 -7.56 4.35
N GLN A 78 8.89 -6.33 4.15
CA GLN A 78 9.73 -5.16 3.96
C GLN A 78 10.64 -4.92 5.18
N ARG A 79 10.08 -4.99 6.40
CA ARG A 79 10.85 -4.90 7.64
C ARG A 79 11.91 -5.99 7.74
N ASP A 80 11.57 -7.22 7.38
CA ASP A 80 12.48 -8.36 7.41
C ASP A 80 13.65 -8.17 6.42
N ILE A 81 13.37 -7.71 5.19
CA ILE A 81 14.38 -7.38 4.17
C ILE A 81 15.33 -6.28 4.68
N LEU A 82 14.79 -5.20 5.24
CA LEU A 82 15.58 -4.10 5.78
C LEU A 82 16.42 -4.53 6.99
N ALA A 83 15.89 -5.41 7.85
CA ALA A 83 16.63 -5.97 8.97
C ALA A 83 17.80 -6.85 8.48
N MET A 84 17.60 -7.66 7.44
CA MET A 84 18.66 -8.47 6.84
C MET A 84 19.73 -7.60 6.17
N ARG A 85 19.34 -6.54 5.47
CA ARG A 85 20.29 -5.59 4.89
C ARG A 85 21.13 -4.90 5.95
N ARG A 86 20.52 -4.46 7.05
CA ARG A 86 21.23 -3.88 8.21
C ARG A 86 22.19 -4.86 8.89
N ARG A 87 21.95 -6.17 8.79
CA ARG A 87 22.85 -7.23 9.26
C ARG A 87 24.00 -7.53 8.28
N GLY A 88 24.14 -6.75 7.21
CA GLY A 88 25.23 -6.88 6.23
C GLY A 88 24.95 -7.85 5.09
N MET A 89 23.75 -8.44 5.01
CA MET A 89 23.42 -9.34 3.90
C MET A 89 23.37 -8.57 2.56
N THR A 90 23.88 -9.22 1.53
CA THR A 90 23.79 -8.74 0.14
C THR A 90 22.38 -8.96 -0.41
N VAL A 91 22.01 -8.16 -1.42
CA VAL A 91 20.73 -8.31 -2.13
C VAL A 91 20.56 -9.73 -2.67
N GLN A 92 21.64 -10.36 -3.13
CA GLN A 92 21.65 -11.71 -3.67
C GLN A 92 21.31 -12.77 -2.60
N GLU A 93 21.87 -12.64 -1.39
CA GLU A 93 21.58 -13.54 -0.28
C GLU A 93 20.15 -13.38 0.25
N ILE A 94 19.67 -12.14 0.32
CA ILE A 94 18.29 -11.84 0.71
C ILE A 94 17.32 -12.45 -0.31
N SER A 95 17.57 -12.24 -1.61
CA SER A 95 16.77 -12.82 -2.72
C SER A 95 16.64 -14.34 -2.62
N ARG A 96 17.76 -15.03 -2.38
CA ARG A 96 17.78 -16.49 -2.22
C ARG A 96 16.93 -16.94 -1.03
N LYS A 97 16.95 -16.23 0.10
CA LYS A 97 16.11 -16.57 1.27
C LYS A 97 14.62 -16.42 1.00
N PHE A 98 14.20 -15.39 0.27
CA PHE A 98 12.78 -15.15 -0.01
C PHE A 98 12.24 -16.02 -1.12
N THR A 99 13.06 -16.39 -2.12
CA THR A 99 12.64 -17.27 -3.23
C THR A 99 12.01 -18.59 -2.75
N TYR A 100 12.39 -19.10 -1.57
CA TYR A 100 11.82 -20.31 -0.97
C TYR A 100 10.47 -20.12 -0.25
N GLN A 101 10.01 -18.88 -0.02
CA GLN A 101 8.76 -18.57 0.69
C GLN A 101 7.78 -17.71 -0.13
N ALA A 102 8.28 -16.91 -1.08
CA ALA A 102 7.56 -16.16 -2.11
C ALA A 102 8.56 -15.67 -3.18
N ARG A 103 8.25 -15.82 -4.47
CA ARG A 103 9.20 -15.53 -5.56
C ARG A 103 9.47 -14.02 -5.72
N TYR A 104 10.47 -13.48 -5.03
CA TYR A 104 10.99 -12.12 -5.22
C TYR A 104 12.19 -12.14 -6.18
N THR A 105 12.23 -11.18 -7.10
CA THR A 105 13.41 -10.97 -7.97
C THR A 105 14.35 -9.94 -7.37
N GLU A 106 15.63 -9.98 -7.75
CA GLU A 106 16.64 -9.01 -7.30
C GLU A 106 16.19 -7.57 -7.58
N ARG A 107 15.60 -7.33 -8.76
CA ARG A 107 15.05 -6.02 -9.15
C ARG A 107 13.99 -5.51 -8.16
N GLN A 108 13.13 -6.38 -7.65
CA GLN A 108 12.10 -5.99 -6.67
C GLN A 108 12.72 -5.65 -5.31
N ILE A 109 13.78 -6.34 -4.91
CA ILE A 109 14.51 -6.05 -3.67
C ILE A 109 15.25 -4.72 -3.80
N TYR A 110 15.92 -4.48 -4.94
CA TYR A 110 16.57 -3.19 -5.21
C TYR A 110 15.61 -2.02 -5.08
N ARG A 111 14.44 -2.09 -5.74
CA ARG A 111 13.42 -1.04 -5.64
C ARG A 111 13.00 -0.79 -4.20
N LEU A 112 12.71 -1.84 -3.46
CA LEU A 112 12.26 -1.76 -2.07
C LEU A 112 13.32 -1.16 -1.13
N LEU A 113 14.61 -1.41 -1.39
CA LEU A 113 15.71 -0.79 -0.66
C LEU A 113 15.86 0.69 -1.02
N SER A 114 15.81 1.04 -2.30
CA SER A 114 15.89 2.43 -2.75
C SER A 114 14.72 3.28 -2.23
N ASP A 115 13.50 2.73 -2.24
CA ASP A 115 12.32 3.43 -1.72
C ASP A 115 12.45 3.73 -0.21
N ALA A 116 13.11 2.85 0.56
CA ALA A 116 13.34 3.05 1.98
C ALA A 116 14.43 4.11 2.27
N GLU A 117 15.45 4.22 1.41
CA GLU A 117 16.49 5.23 1.51
C GLU A 117 15.97 6.64 1.19
N ASN A 118 14.99 6.75 0.29
CA ASN A 118 14.36 8.02 -0.09
C ASN A 118 13.27 8.51 0.89
N ALA A 119 12.87 7.66 1.86
CA ALA A 119 11.81 7.96 2.83
C ALA A 119 12.36 8.38 4.22
N SER A 120 13.67 8.63 4.33
CA SER A 120 14.37 9.13 5.52
C SER A 120 14.90 10.54 5.28
#